data_AF-A0A066U656-F1
#
_entry.id   AF-A0A066U656-F1
#
_cell.length_a   1.000
_cell.length_b   1.000
_cell.length_c   1.000
_cell.angle_alpha   90.00
_cell.angle_beta   90.00
_cell.angle_gamma   90.00
#
_symmetry.space_group_name_H-M   'P 1'
#
loop_
_entity.id
_entity.type
_entity.pdbx_description
1 polymer ?
#
loop_
_entity_poly.entity_id
_entity_poly.type
_entity_poly.pdbx_seq_one_letter_code
_entity_poly.pdbx_strand_id
1 'polypeptide(L)' 'MVVLNDEEQYSIWPADRDLPLGWRGDGVSGSKAECLAHIGEVWTDMRPLSLRRAAAQTGPATHSHSEG' A
#
# COMPACT_ATOMS: atom_id res chain seq x y z
N MET A 1 0.91 9.18 -14.03
CA MET A 1 -0.24 8.60 -13.33
C MET A 1 0.24 7.97 -12.03
N VAL A 2 -0.66 7.82 -11.06
CA VAL A 2 -0.40 7.08 -9.83
C VAL A 2 -0.70 5.60 -10.08
N VAL A 3 0.21 4.75 -9.65
CA VAL A 3 0.10 3.29 -9.74
C VAL A 3 0.34 2.65 -8.38
N LEU A 4 -0.24 1.47 -8.18
CA LEU A 4 -0.01 0.66 -6.99
C LEU A 4 0.19 -0.81 -7.36
N ASN A 5 0.95 -1.52 -6.52
CA ASN A 5 1.17 -2.95 -6.65
C ASN A 5 0.33 -3.78 -5.65
N ASP A 6 0.48 -5.10 -5.70
CA ASP A 6 -0.24 -6.05 -4.84
C ASP A 6 0.06 -5.90 -3.33
N GLU A 7 1.18 -5.25 -2.99
CA GLU A 7 1.56 -4.92 -1.61
C GLU A 7 1.02 -3.55 -1.14
N GLU A 8 0.18 -2.90 -1.95
CA GLU A 8 -0.35 -1.54 -1.77
C GLU A 8 0.74 -0.47 -1.64
N GLN A 9 1.82 -0.63 -2.40
CA GLN A 9 2.87 0.37 -2.50
C GLN A 9 2.60 1.29 -3.68
N TYR A 10 2.71 2.60 -3.46
CA TYR A 10 2.42 3.61 -4.47
C TYR A 10 3.67 4.08 -5.21
N SER A 11 3.50 4.42 -6.49
CA SER A 11 4.54 5.05 -7.31
C SER A 11 3.93 5.94 -8.38
N ILE A 12 4.78 6.74 -9.04
CA ILE A 12 4.42 7.47 -10.25
C ILE A 12 4.92 6.72 -11.49
N TRP A 13 4.07 6.63 -12.51
CA TRP A 13 4.42 6.00 -13.79
C TRP A 13 4.05 6.91 -14.97
N PRO A 14 4.85 6.91 -16.05
CA PRO A 14 4.48 7.60 -17.30
C PRO A 14 3.15 7.08 -17.83
N ALA A 15 2.24 7.99 -18.21
CA ALA A 15 0.89 7.61 -18.61
C ALA A 15 0.81 6.98 -20.01
N ASP A 16 1.86 7.14 -20.80
CA ASP A 16 2.03 6.70 -22.18
C ASP A 16 2.74 5.34 -22.28
N ARG A 17 3.01 4.68 -21.15
CA ARG A 17 3.69 3.38 -21.10
C ARG A 17 2.79 2.31 -20.53
N ASP A 18 2.95 1.10 -21.06
CA ASP A 18 2.32 -0.08 -20.48
C ASP A 18 2.74 -0.26 -19.01
N LEU A 19 1.81 -0.77 -18.21
CA LEU A 19 2.05 -1.05 -16.80
C LEU A 19 2.88 -2.33 -16.66
N PRO A 20 3.90 -2.35 -15.79
CA PRO A 20 4.57 -3.58 -15.43
C PRO A 20 3.60 -4.58 -14.80
N LEU A 21 3.90 -5.88 -14.92
CA LEU A 21 3.11 -6.93 -14.27
C LEU A 21 3.03 -6.69 -12.75
N GLY A 22 1.84 -6.87 -12.19
CA GLY A 22 1.58 -6.66 -10.76
C GLY A 22 1.39 -5.19 -10.37
N TRP A 23 1.33 -4.26 -11.33
CA TRP A 23 0.96 -2.87 -11.11
C TRP A 23 -0.38 -2.55 -11.77
N ARG A 24 -1.15 -1.68 -11.13
CA ARG A 24 -2.43 -1.16 -11.64
C ARG A 24 -2.50 0.35 -11.42
N GLY A 25 -3.26 1.04 -12.27
CA GLY A 25 -3.55 2.46 -12.08
C GLY A 25 -4.51 2.68 -10.90
N ASP A 26 -4.28 3.77 -10.15
CA ASP A 26 -5.14 4.20 -9.03
C ASP A 26 -6.23 5.20 -9.48
N GLY A 27 -6.35 5.45 -10.78
CA GLY A 27 -7.30 6.42 -11.35
C GLY A 27 -6.82 7.87 -11.37
N VAL A 28 -5.74 8.21 -10.65
CA VAL A 28 -5.15 9.56 -10.67
C VAL A 28 -4.09 9.71 -11.76
N SER A 29 -4.23 10.76 -12.57
CA SER A 29 -3.26 11.16 -13.59
C SER A 29 -3.17 12.67 -13.68
N GLY A 30 -1.99 13.19 -14.05
CA GLY A 30 -1.71 14.61 -14.08
C GLY A 30 -0.21 14.88 -14.06
N SER A 31 0.14 16.09 -13.65
CA SER A 31 1.52 16.48 -13.40
C SER A 31 2.16 15.61 -12.31
N LYS A 32 3.50 15.59 -12.27
CA LYS A 32 4.26 14.93 -11.22
C LYS A 32 3.86 15.46 -9.82
N ALA A 33 3.62 16.77 -9.70
CA ALA A 33 3.25 17.39 -8.44
C ALA A 33 1.89 16.90 -7.92
N GLU A 34 0.87 16.86 -8.78
CA GLU A 34 -0.46 16.34 -8.43
C GLU A 34 -0.41 14.87 -8.04
N CYS A 35 0.33 14.04 -8.79
CA CYS A 35 0.50 12.63 -8.47
C CYS A 35 1.20 12.43 -7.11
N LEU A 36 2.25 13.21 -6.81
CA LEU A 36 2.96 13.13 -5.54
C LEU A 36 2.12 13.64 -4.37
N ALA A 37 1.32 14.68 -4.57
CA ALA A 37 0.39 15.19 -3.57
C ALA A 37 -0.64 14.12 -3.18
N HIS A 38 -1.26 13.46 -4.18
CA HIS A 38 -2.19 12.35 -3.96
C HIS A 38 -1.53 11.20 -3.18
N ILE A 39 -0.34 10.76 -3.61
CA ILE A 39 0.39 9.68 -2.90
C ILE A 39 0.65 10.08 -1.44
N GLY A 40 1.06 11.33 -1.19
CA GLY A 40 1.30 11.83 0.16
C GLY A 40 0.04 11.87 1.04
N GLU A 41 -1.14 12.06 0.44
CA GLU A 41 -2.43 12.04 1.14
C GLU A 41 -2.88 10.62 1.47
N VAL A 42 -2.76 9.68 0.53
CA VAL A 42 -3.37 8.35 0.65
C VAL A 42 -2.43 7.28 1.24
N TRP A 43 -1.11 7.43 1.10
CA TRP A 43 -0.15 6.41 1.55
C TRP A 43 0.32 6.65 2.98
N THR A 44 -0.60 6.55 3.94
CA THR A 44 -0.35 6.85 5.35
C THR A 44 0.28 5.69 6.14
N ASP A 45 0.13 4.46 5.67
CA ASP A 45 0.76 3.27 6.23
C ASP A 45 1.63 2.59 5.16
N MET A 46 2.95 2.78 5.28
CA MET A 46 3.92 2.27 4.32
C MET A 46 4.27 0.80 4.53
N ARG A 47 3.67 0.12 5.51
CA ARG A 47 3.91 -1.32 5.70
C ARG A 47 3.34 -2.11 4.52
N PRO A 48 4.10 -3.08 3.97
CA PRO A 48 3.58 -3.98 2.94
C PRO A 48 2.26 -4.62 3.39
N LEU A 49 1.31 -4.79 2.46
CA LEU A 49 0.00 -5.38 2.75
C LEU A 49 0.12 -6.73 3.45
N SER A 50 1.05 -7.57 3.01
CA SER A 50 1.33 -8.87 3.62
C SER A 50 1.67 -8.75 5.11
N LEU A 51 2.50 -7.77 5.48
CA LEU A 51 2.88 -7.51 6.87
C LEU A 51 1.69 -7.03 7.70
N ARG A 52 0.87 -6.12 7.15
CA ARG A 52 -0.35 -5.64 7.81
C ARG A 52 -1.34 -6.76 8.04
N ARG A 53 -1.53 -7.63 7.05
CA ARG A 53 -2.38 -8.83 7.15
C ARG A 53 -1.86 -9.80 8.22
N ALA A 54 -0.55 -10.03 8.29
CA ALA A 54 0.03 -10.90 9.32
C ALA A 54 -0.21 -10.34 10.73
N ALA A 55 -0.01 -9.03 10.94
CA ALA A 55 -0.26 -8.39 12.23
C ALA A 55 -1.74 -8.43 12.66
N ALA A 56 -2.68 -8.30 11.71
CA ALA A 56 -4.11 -8.39 12.00
C ALA A 56 -4.59 -9.82 12.34
N GLN A 57 -3.92 -10.85 11.80
CA GLN A 57 -4.22 -12.26 12.08
C GLN A 57 -3.67 -12.71 13.43
N THR A 58 -2.58 -12.11 13.90
CA THR A 58 -2.04 -12.31 15.25
C THR A 58 -2.79 -11.41 16.24
N GLY A 59 -4.03 -11.77 16.57
CA GLY A 59 -4.77 -11.14 17.67
C GLY A 59 -4.00 -11.21 18.99
N PRO A 60 -4.34 -10.38 20.01
CA PRO A 60 -3.59 -10.37 21.26
C PRO A 60 -3.54 -11.78 21.84
N ALA A 61 -2.33 -12.33 22.00
CA ALA A 61 -2.16 -13.57 22.71
C ALA A 61 -2.67 -13.35 24.14
N THR A 62 -3.86 -13.85 24.45
CA THR A 62 -4.31 -14.00 25.83
C THR A 62 -3.39 -15.04 26.46
N HIS A 63 -2.26 -14.59 27.01
CA HIS A 63 -1.48 -15.39 27.95
C HIS A 63 -2.27 -15.44 29.25
N SER A 64 -3.25 -16.34 29.31
CA SER A 64 -3.78 -16.82 30.59
C SER A 64 -2.66 -17.57 31.30
N HIS A 65 -1.89 -16.88 32.12
CA HIS A 65 -1.11 -17.52 33.17
C HIS A 65 -2.11 -18.07 34.19
N SER A 66 -2.44 -19.35 34.06
CA SER A 66 -2.97 -20.14 35.17
C SER A 66 -1.76 -20.69 35.93
N GLU A 67 -1.37 -20.02 37.01
CA GLU A 67 -0.52 -20.63 38.03
C GLU A 67 -1.37 -21.58 38.87
N GLY A 68 -0.87 -22.80 39.04
CA GLY A 68 -1.39 -23.82 39.96
C GLY A 68 -0.32 -24.19 40.97
#